data_AF-A0A553B9C2-F1
#
_entry.id   AF-A0A553B9C2-F1
#
_cell.length_a   1.000
_cell.length_b   1.000
_cell.length_c   1.000
_cell.angle_alpha   90.00
_cell.angle_beta   90.00
_cell.angle_gamma   90.00
#
_symmetry.space_group_name_H-M   'P 1'
#
loop_
_entity.id
_entity.type
_entity.pdbx_description
1 polymer ?
#
loop_
_entity_poly.entity_id
_entity_poly.type
_entity_poly.pdbx_seq_one_letter_code
_entity_poly.pdbx_strand_id
1 'polypeptide(L)'
;MKKIILLFILLLSAKSIGQIKGISYQAVILNPKGEQIPGVNNSNTPLANGDICLLFKFFDEYSKLEYQEVVQTKTDQYGMVNLIIGNGTQTGGYAISFDTVIWDSLKKTLVVAINSNGNCSSFTEISNEPFTYVPFAYSSTNAINVTGVVSIENGGTNATSLLGAKTNFGIDKIDNTSDLNKPLSIATVNELSSKENLSNKSTSIITDGASDVKYPSVKSVKDYVDASATSSSTALASEVSRATTAEATKEALANKSTNLTADGASDAKYPSVKSVKDYVDASATSSSTALAS
;
A
#
# COMPACT_ATOMS: atom_id res chain seq x y z
N MET A 1 16.73 -6.94 -38.36
CA MET A 1 15.76 -7.72 -39.18
C MET A 1 15.99 -9.23 -39.10
N LYS A 2 17.18 -9.78 -39.38
CA LYS A 2 17.44 -11.25 -39.34
C LYS A 2 17.10 -11.95 -38.00
N LYS A 3 17.38 -11.31 -36.85
CA LYS A 3 17.08 -11.88 -35.52
C LYS A 3 15.57 -11.92 -35.18
N ILE A 4 14.78 -11.01 -35.74
CA ILE A 4 13.33 -10.94 -35.54
C ILE A 4 12.62 -12.01 -36.38
N ILE A 5 13.13 -12.27 -37.59
CA ILE A 5 12.63 -13.33 -38.47
C ILE A 5 12.85 -14.72 -37.82
N LEU A 6 14.02 -14.96 -37.20
CA LEU A 6 14.29 -16.21 -36.48
C LEU A 6 13.35 -16.43 -35.28
N LEU A 7 13.05 -15.37 -34.52
CA LEU A 7 12.11 -15.45 -33.40
C LEU A 7 10.68 -15.74 -33.88
N PHE A 8 10.27 -15.15 -35.01
CA PHE A 8 8.96 -15.40 -35.60
C PHE A 8 8.83 -16.84 -36.13
N ILE A 9 9.89 -17.38 -36.75
CA ILE A 9 9.96 -18.78 -37.19
C ILE A 9 9.92 -19.74 -35.99
N LEU A 10 10.64 -19.42 -34.92
CA LEU A 10 10.64 -20.23 -33.68
C LEU A 10 9.23 -20.28 -33.06
N LEU A 11 8.56 -19.12 -32.95
CA LEU A 11 7.20 -19.02 -32.40
C LEU A 11 6.14 -19.71 -33.28
N LEU A 12 6.29 -19.67 -34.60
CA LEU A 12 5.43 -20.43 -35.52
C LEU A 12 5.67 -21.95 -35.37
N SER A 13 6.93 -22.38 -35.29
CA SER A 13 7.27 -23.81 -35.16
C SER A 13 6.79 -24.43 -33.84
N ALA A 14 6.77 -23.66 -32.74
CA ALA A 14 6.27 -24.12 -31.46
C ALA A 14 4.76 -24.40 -31.45
N LYS A 15 3.98 -23.72 -32.32
CA LYS A 15 2.54 -24.01 -32.49
C LYS A 15 2.27 -25.26 -33.32
N SER A 16 3.21 -25.64 -34.19
CA SER A 16 3.06 -26.77 -35.12
C SER A 16 3.51 -28.12 -34.55
N ILE A 17 4.26 -28.12 -33.43
CA ILE A 17 4.75 -29.35 -32.74
C ILE A 17 4.10 -29.47 -31.34
N GLY A 18 2.84 -29.07 -31.22
CA GLY A 18 2.05 -29.35 -30.01
C GLY A 18 1.80 -30.85 -29.85
N GLN A 19 1.59 -31.31 -28.60
CA GLN A 19 1.18 -32.69 -28.33
C GLN A 19 -0.12 -32.98 -29.11
N ILE A 20 -0.11 -34.05 -29.89
CA ILE A 20 -1.27 -34.46 -30.66
C ILE A 20 -2.22 -35.19 -29.71
N LYS A 21 -3.40 -34.61 -29.48
CA LYS A 21 -4.44 -35.24 -28.66
C LYS A 21 -5.00 -36.45 -29.41
N GLY A 22 -5.09 -37.58 -28.73
CA GLY A 22 -5.65 -38.79 -29.32
C GLY A 22 -5.35 -40.03 -28.51
N ILE A 23 -5.96 -41.14 -28.90
CA ILE A 23 -5.79 -42.46 -28.27
C ILE A 23 -4.95 -43.32 -29.21
N SER A 24 -3.83 -43.85 -28.73
CA SER A 24 -3.04 -44.80 -29.51
C SER A 24 -3.82 -46.10 -29.72
N TYR A 25 -3.89 -46.56 -30.98
CA TYR A 25 -4.58 -47.77 -31.38
C TYR A 25 -3.66 -48.64 -32.22
N GLN A 26 -3.55 -49.91 -31.83
CA GLN A 26 -2.77 -50.92 -32.56
C GLN A 26 -3.62 -52.16 -32.79
N ALA A 27 -3.58 -52.68 -34.01
CA ALA A 27 -4.28 -53.91 -34.37
C ALA A 27 -3.52 -54.68 -35.46
N VAL A 28 -3.70 -56.00 -35.47
CA VAL A 28 -3.31 -56.88 -36.58
C VAL A 28 -4.57 -57.18 -37.39
N ILE A 29 -4.53 -56.85 -38.68
CA ILE A 29 -5.64 -57.06 -39.59
C ILE A 29 -5.44 -58.37 -40.32
N LEU A 30 -6.43 -59.25 -40.24
CA LEU A 30 -6.44 -60.52 -40.96
C LEU A 30 -7.08 -60.35 -42.34
N ASN A 31 -6.55 -61.09 -43.32
CA ASN A 31 -7.07 -61.14 -44.68
C ASN A 31 -8.37 -61.96 -44.68
N PRO A 32 -9.53 -61.34 -44.99
CA PRO A 32 -10.82 -62.03 -44.97
C PRO A 32 -10.94 -63.11 -46.06
N LYS A 33 -10.10 -63.09 -47.09
CA LYS A 33 -10.05 -64.13 -48.14
C LYS A 33 -9.16 -65.32 -47.76
N GLY A 34 -8.39 -65.19 -46.67
CA GLY A 34 -7.33 -66.12 -46.30
C GLY A 34 -6.21 -66.18 -47.35
N GLU A 35 -5.20 -67.01 -47.08
CA GLU A 35 -4.19 -67.42 -48.05
C GLU A 35 -4.50 -68.85 -48.51
N GLN A 36 -4.56 -69.03 -49.82
CA GLN A 36 -4.73 -70.35 -50.42
C GLN A 36 -3.37 -71.03 -50.50
N ILE A 37 -3.12 -71.99 -49.60
CA ILE A 37 -1.97 -72.89 -49.71
C ILE A 37 -2.45 -74.26 -50.24
N PRO A 38 -1.60 -75.01 -50.97
CA PRO A 38 -1.98 -76.32 -51.49
C PRO A 38 -2.46 -77.26 -50.38
N GLY A 39 -3.71 -77.71 -50.44
CA GLY A 39 -4.28 -78.73 -49.56
C GLY A 39 -5.17 -78.23 -48.42
N VAL A 40 -4.97 -77.01 -47.89
CA VAL A 40 -5.79 -76.41 -46.82
C VAL A 40 -5.77 -74.88 -46.95
N ASN A 41 -6.89 -74.17 -46.79
CA ASN A 41 -6.85 -72.70 -46.75
C ASN A 41 -6.37 -72.20 -45.39
N ASN A 42 -5.48 -71.20 -45.37
CA ASN A 42 -5.08 -70.52 -44.14
C ASN A 42 -5.97 -69.28 -43.91
N SER A 43 -7.00 -69.43 -43.08
CA SER A 43 -7.96 -68.37 -42.77
C SER A 43 -7.41 -67.25 -41.86
N ASN A 44 -6.25 -67.45 -41.22
CA ASN A 44 -5.68 -66.54 -40.23
C ASN A 44 -4.47 -65.75 -40.76
N THR A 45 -4.35 -65.60 -42.08
CA THR A 45 -3.25 -64.83 -42.66
C THR A 45 -3.41 -63.34 -42.45
N PRO A 46 -2.37 -62.61 -42.02
CA PRO A 46 -2.42 -61.16 -41.98
C PRO A 46 -2.63 -60.54 -43.37
N LEU A 47 -3.37 -59.45 -43.43
CA LEU A 47 -3.51 -58.64 -44.64
C LEU A 47 -2.27 -57.76 -44.79
N ALA A 48 -1.20 -58.27 -45.40
CA ALA A 48 0.06 -57.52 -45.55
C ALA A 48 -0.02 -56.45 -46.65
N ASN A 49 0.53 -55.25 -46.40
CA ASN A 49 0.62 -54.14 -47.36
C ASN A 49 -0.70 -53.77 -48.07
N GLY A 50 -1.84 -53.96 -47.41
CA GLY A 50 -3.16 -53.67 -47.93
C GLY A 50 -3.65 -52.29 -47.52
N ASP A 51 -4.27 -51.58 -48.46
CA ASP A 51 -4.97 -50.33 -48.16
C ASP A 51 -6.28 -50.66 -47.44
N ILE A 52 -6.50 -50.03 -46.29
CA ILE A 52 -7.69 -50.24 -45.46
C ILE A 52 -8.25 -48.92 -44.96
N CYS A 53 -9.51 -48.96 -44.51
CA CYS A 53 -10.11 -47.88 -43.74
C CYS A 53 -10.60 -48.40 -42.40
N LEU A 54 -10.24 -47.71 -41.32
CA LEU A 54 -10.82 -47.96 -40.00
C LEU A 54 -11.81 -46.85 -39.67
N LEU A 55 -12.93 -47.24 -39.06
CA LEU A 55 -13.99 -46.37 -38.60
C LEU A 55 -14.07 -46.53 -37.09
N PHE A 56 -13.84 -45.44 -36.36
CA PHE A 56 -13.98 -45.38 -34.92
C PHE A 56 -15.26 -44.63 -34.58
N LYS A 57 -16.07 -45.19 -33.67
CA LYS A 57 -17.28 -44.56 -33.15
C LYS A 57 -17.26 -44.59 -31.63
N PHE A 58 -17.55 -43.45 -31.02
CA PHE A 58 -17.87 -43.37 -29.60
C PHE A 58 -19.37 -43.22 -29.43
N PHE A 59 -19.94 -44.07 -28.58
CA PHE A 59 -21.31 -43.95 -28.11
C PHE A 59 -21.32 -43.53 -26.64
N ASP A 60 -22.22 -42.60 -26.32
CA ASP A 60 -22.46 -42.13 -24.95
C ASP A 60 -23.24 -43.16 -24.11
N GLU A 61 -23.51 -42.82 -22.85
CA GLU A 61 -24.26 -43.64 -21.90
C GLU A 61 -25.71 -43.90 -22.33
N TYR A 62 -26.24 -43.08 -23.24
CA TYR A 62 -27.57 -43.20 -23.84
C TYR A 62 -27.54 -43.92 -25.20
N SER A 63 -26.41 -44.51 -25.59
CA SER A 63 -26.20 -45.18 -26.88
C SER A 63 -26.39 -44.26 -28.10
N LYS A 64 -26.18 -42.95 -27.94
CA LYS A 64 -26.14 -41.99 -29.06
C LYS A 64 -24.71 -41.86 -29.57
N LEU A 65 -24.58 -41.67 -30.88
CA LEU A 65 -23.29 -41.46 -31.53
C LEU A 65 -22.72 -40.09 -31.11
N GLU A 66 -21.71 -40.09 -30.27
CA GLU A 66 -21.01 -38.89 -29.82
C GLU A 66 -20.01 -38.42 -30.87
N TYR A 67 -19.13 -39.32 -31.31
CA TYR A 67 -18.07 -39.00 -32.26
C TYR A 67 -17.83 -40.15 -33.22
N GLN A 68 -17.57 -39.82 -34.48
CA GLN A 68 -17.19 -40.78 -35.50
C GLN A 68 -16.09 -40.22 -36.39
N GLU A 69 -15.05 -41.02 -36.64
CA GLU A 69 -13.99 -40.70 -37.58
C GLU A 69 -13.61 -41.88 -38.47
N VAL A 70 -13.11 -41.56 -39.66
CA VAL A 70 -12.50 -42.51 -40.59
C VAL A 70 -11.01 -42.23 -40.70
N VAL A 71 -10.20 -43.28 -40.55
CA VAL A 71 -8.76 -43.26 -40.75
C VAL A 71 -8.42 -44.18 -41.93
N GLN A 72 -7.93 -43.59 -43.01
CA GLN A 72 -7.36 -44.34 -44.13
C GLN A 72 -5.90 -44.64 -43.84
N THR A 73 -5.51 -45.89 -43.99
CA THR A 73 -4.12 -46.31 -43.75
C THR A 73 -3.77 -47.55 -44.57
N LYS A 74 -2.49 -47.92 -44.51
CA LYS A 74 -1.97 -49.14 -45.10
C LYS A 74 -1.42 -50.03 -44.01
N THR A 75 -1.76 -51.32 -44.05
CA THR A 75 -1.16 -52.31 -43.15
C THR A 75 0.33 -52.51 -43.48
N ASP A 76 1.13 -52.88 -42.49
CA ASP A 76 2.53 -53.24 -42.72
C ASP A 76 2.69 -54.65 -43.30
N GLN A 77 3.94 -55.13 -43.41
CA GLN A 77 4.25 -56.48 -43.91
C GLN A 77 3.70 -57.63 -43.02
N TYR A 78 3.28 -57.33 -41.80
CA TYR A 78 2.70 -58.26 -40.84
C TYR A 78 1.20 -58.03 -40.61
N GLY A 79 0.57 -57.18 -41.43
CA GLY A 79 -0.84 -56.81 -41.29
C GLY A 79 -1.12 -55.86 -40.12
N MET A 80 -0.10 -55.28 -39.49
CA MET A 80 -0.29 -54.37 -38.37
C MET A 80 -0.62 -52.96 -38.82
N VAL A 81 -1.39 -52.26 -37.99
CA VAL A 81 -1.58 -50.81 -38.04
C VAL A 81 -1.26 -50.20 -36.69
N ASN A 82 -0.64 -49.03 -36.72
CA ASN A 82 -0.39 -48.19 -35.55
C ASN A 82 -0.91 -46.78 -35.86
N LEU A 83 -1.95 -46.37 -35.14
CA LEU A 83 -2.73 -45.17 -35.44
C LEU A 83 -3.02 -44.40 -34.16
N ILE A 84 -3.47 -43.17 -34.33
CA ILE A 84 -3.96 -42.33 -33.24
C ILE A 84 -5.43 -41.99 -33.56
N ILE A 85 -6.35 -42.49 -32.74
CA ILE A 85 -7.76 -42.13 -32.78
C ILE A 85 -7.87 -40.65 -32.39
N GLY A 86 -8.58 -39.87 -33.19
CA GLY A 86 -8.73 -38.42 -33.07
C GLY A 86 -8.01 -37.62 -34.15
N ASN A 87 -7.16 -38.28 -34.95
CA ASN A 87 -6.47 -37.69 -36.10
C ASN A 87 -7.14 -38.03 -37.44
N GLY A 88 -8.25 -38.77 -37.42
CA GLY A 88 -8.99 -39.15 -38.62
C GLY A 88 -9.83 -38.01 -39.18
N THR A 89 -10.52 -38.31 -40.27
CA THR A 89 -11.55 -37.40 -40.81
C THR A 89 -12.85 -37.65 -40.04
N GLN A 90 -13.34 -36.62 -39.34
CA GLN A 90 -14.64 -36.69 -38.66
C GLN A 90 -15.76 -36.87 -39.71
N THR A 91 -16.62 -37.87 -39.49
CA THR A 91 -17.68 -38.25 -40.45
C THR A 91 -19.06 -38.38 -39.81
N GLY A 92 -19.18 -38.16 -38.50
CA GLY A 92 -20.45 -38.22 -37.79
C GLY A 92 -20.34 -37.98 -36.28
N GLY A 93 -21.49 -38.01 -35.63
CA GLY A 93 -21.64 -37.71 -34.20
C GLY A 93 -22.00 -36.25 -33.93
N TYR A 94 -22.44 -35.96 -32.71
CA TYR A 94 -22.76 -34.59 -32.27
C TYR A 94 -21.52 -33.81 -31.83
N ALA A 95 -20.42 -34.48 -31.46
CA ALA A 95 -19.12 -33.87 -31.24
C ALA A 95 -18.48 -33.56 -32.60
N ILE A 96 -18.23 -32.28 -32.86
CA ILE A 96 -17.72 -31.79 -34.15
C ILE A 96 -16.21 -32.04 -34.34
N SER A 97 -15.51 -32.48 -33.30
CA SER A 97 -14.10 -32.86 -33.31
C SER A 97 -13.77 -33.79 -32.13
N PHE A 98 -12.64 -34.49 -32.19
CA PHE A 98 -12.17 -35.31 -31.08
C PHE A 98 -11.95 -34.49 -29.79
N ASP A 99 -11.55 -33.24 -29.93
CA ASP A 99 -11.34 -32.29 -28.83
C ASP A 99 -12.62 -31.90 -28.08
N THR A 100 -13.79 -32.06 -28.73
CA THR A 100 -15.10 -31.73 -28.16
C THR A 100 -15.82 -32.93 -27.56
N VAL A 101 -15.20 -34.12 -27.59
CA VAL A 101 -15.72 -35.32 -26.91
C VAL A 101 -15.65 -35.09 -25.40
N ILE A 102 -16.73 -35.40 -24.69
CA ILE A 102 -16.83 -35.17 -23.25
C ILE A 102 -16.23 -36.37 -22.52
N TRP A 103 -14.98 -36.28 -22.07
CA TRP A 103 -14.30 -37.35 -21.32
C TRP A 103 -14.60 -37.29 -19.82
N ASP A 104 -15.77 -37.78 -19.40
CA ASP A 104 -16.20 -37.83 -18.00
C ASP A 104 -16.23 -39.26 -17.43
N SER A 105 -16.83 -39.43 -16.24
CA SER A 105 -16.99 -40.74 -15.59
C SER A 105 -18.17 -41.55 -16.11
N LEU A 106 -18.94 -41.03 -17.07
CA LEU A 106 -20.07 -41.73 -17.65
C LEU A 106 -19.57 -42.82 -18.61
N LYS A 107 -20.37 -43.87 -18.75
CA LYS A 107 -20.02 -45.01 -19.60
C LYS A 107 -19.92 -44.54 -21.05
N LYS A 108 -18.83 -44.91 -21.72
CA LYS A 108 -18.70 -44.81 -23.18
C LYS A 108 -18.44 -46.16 -23.80
N THR A 109 -18.77 -46.31 -25.07
CA THR A 109 -18.51 -47.53 -25.86
C THR A 109 -17.71 -47.16 -27.09
N LEU A 110 -16.60 -47.86 -27.32
CA LEU A 110 -15.80 -47.73 -28.53
C LEU A 110 -16.18 -48.85 -29.49
N VAL A 111 -16.74 -48.47 -30.64
CA VAL A 111 -16.99 -49.38 -31.75
C VAL A 111 -15.94 -49.14 -32.82
N VAL A 112 -15.28 -50.21 -33.24
CA VAL A 112 -14.32 -50.21 -34.33
C VAL A 112 -14.87 -51.04 -35.48
N ALA A 113 -14.83 -50.47 -36.69
CA ALA A 113 -15.22 -51.14 -37.90
C ALA A 113 -14.16 -50.97 -38.99
N ILE A 114 -14.08 -51.91 -39.93
CA ILE A 114 -13.05 -51.95 -40.98
C ILE A 114 -13.65 -52.07 -42.37
N ASN A 115 -13.02 -51.41 -43.34
CA ASN A 115 -13.10 -51.71 -44.76
C ASN A 115 -11.74 -52.24 -45.22
N SER A 116 -11.67 -53.52 -45.58
CA SER A 116 -10.42 -54.19 -45.99
C SER A 116 -10.05 -53.97 -47.46
N ASN A 117 -10.86 -53.23 -48.22
CA ASN A 117 -10.64 -52.93 -49.65
C ASN A 117 -10.13 -51.49 -49.88
N GLY A 118 -9.96 -50.69 -48.82
CA GLY A 118 -9.40 -49.34 -48.88
C GLY A 118 -10.30 -48.26 -49.47
N ASN A 119 -11.56 -48.56 -49.84
CA ASN A 119 -12.45 -47.60 -50.51
C ASN A 119 -13.37 -46.80 -49.56
N CYS A 120 -13.36 -47.14 -48.27
CA CYS A 120 -14.11 -46.49 -47.18
C CYS A 120 -15.62 -46.30 -47.42
N SER A 121 -16.25 -47.10 -48.28
CA SER A 121 -17.66 -46.92 -48.64
C SER A 121 -18.63 -47.73 -47.76
N SER A 122 -18.18 -48.87 -47.25
CA SER A 122 -18.90 -49.73 -46.30
C SER A 122 -17.94 -50.26 -45.24
N PHE A 123 -18.42 -50.47 -44.02
CA PHE A 123 -17.58 -50.91 -42.92
C PHE A 123 -18.20 -52.12 -42.21
N THR A 124 -17.36 -53.08 -41.83
CA THR A 124 -17.74 -54.25 -41.02
C THR A 124 -17.28 -54.03 -39.59
N GLU A 125 -18.19 -54.11 -38.62
CA GLU A 125 -17.86 -54.02 -37.19
C GLU A 125 -16.94 -55.17 -36.76
N ILE A 126 -15.86 -54.84 -36.07
CA ILE A 126 -14.85 -55.81 -35.58
C ILE A 126 -14.65 -55.75 -34.07
N SER A 127 -15.12 -54.68 -33.41
CA SER A 127 -15.04 -54.51 -31.97
C SER A 127 -16.16 -53.60 -31.49
N ASN A 128 -16.75 -53.92 -30.35
CA ASN A 128 -17.79 -53.13 -29.70
C ASN A 128 -17.67 -53.32 -28.19
N GLU A 129 -16.80 -52.51 -27.59
CA GLU A 129 -16.36 -52.73 -26.22
C GLU A 129 -16.57 -51.47 -25.37
N PRO A 130 -16.87 -51.61 -24.07
CA PRO A 130 -16.88 -50.50 -23.15
C PRO A 130 -15.52 -49.79 -23.14
N PHE A 131 -15.53 -48.47 -23.34
CA PHE A 131 -14.34 -47.64 -23.23
C PHE A 131 -14.21 -47.16 -21.79
N THR A 132 -13.33 -47.82 -21.03
CA THR A 132 -13.09 -47.49 -19.62
C THR A 132 -12.09 -46.35 -19.48
N TYR A 133 -12.32 -45.46 -18.51
CA TYR A 133 -11.42 -44.35 -18.25
C TYR A 133 -10.11 -44.82 -17.61
N VAL A 134 -8.98 -44.21 -17.97
CA VAL A 134 -7.73 -44.34 -17.22
C VAL A 134 -7.73 -43.35 -16.05
N PRO A 135 -7.46 -43.78 -14.80
CA PRO A 135 -7.61 -42.93 -13.60
C PRO A 135 -6.85 -41.59 -13.65
N PHE A 136 -5.73 -41.52 -14.36
CA PHE A 136 -4.87 -40.33 -14.41
C PHE A 136 -5.27 -39.28 -15.46
N ALA A 137 -6.11 -39.62 -16.44
CA ALA A 137 -6.55 -38.65 -17.46
C ALA A 137 -7.64 -37.69 -16.96
N TYR A 138 -8.39 -38.10 -15.93
CA TYR A 138 -9.51 -37.32 -15.37
C TYR A 138 -9.06 -36.01 -14.70
N SER A 139 -7.82 -35.94 -14.21
CA SER A 139 -7.29 -34.76 -13.52
C SER A 139 -6.66 -33.72 -14.45
N SER A 140 -6.41 -34.05 -15.72
CA SER A 140 -5.69 -33.14 -16.64
C SER A 140 -6.60 -32.12 -17.35
N THR A 141 -7.88 -32.45 -17.56
CA THR A 141 -8.86 -31.55 -18.19
C THR A 141 -9.49 -30.56 -17.19
N ASN A 142 -9.52 -30.93 -15.91
CA ASN A 142 -10.10 -30.10 -14.84
C ASN A 142 -9.10 -29.10 -14.22
N ALA A 143 -7.81 -29.19 -14.56
CA ALA A 143 -6.84 -28.14 -14.24
C ALA A 143 -7.04 -26.94 -15.19
N ILE A 144 -8.20 -26.30 -15.08
CA ILE A 144 -8.44 -25.00 -15.70
C ILE A 144 -7.44 -24.04 -15.06
N ASN A 145 -6.70 -23.27 -15.87
CA ASN A 145 -6.00 -22.10 -15.33
C ASN A 145 -7.02 -21.31 -14.52
N VAL A 146 -6.73 -21.05 -13.25
CA VAL A 146 -7.58 -20.20 -12.43
C VAL A 146 -7.51 -18.79 -12.99
N THR A 147 -8.42 -18.46 -13.91
CA THR A 147 -8.55 -17.13 -14.50
C THR A 147 -9.76 -16.45 -13.86
N GLY A 148 -9.55 -15.29 -13.23
CA GLY A 148 -10.61 -14.54 -12.55
C GLY A 148 -10.63 -14.74 -11.04
N VAL A 149 -11.80 -14.49 -10.43
CA VAL A 149 -11.99 -14.57 -8.97
C VAL A 149 -12.48 -15.97 -8.61
N VAL A 150 -11.81 -16.58 -7.63
CA VAL A 150 -12.20 -17.86 -7.06
C VAL A 150 -13.22 -17.63 -5.95
N SER A 151 -14.32 -18.38 -5.96
CA SER A 151 -15.25 -18.38 -4.83
C SER A 151 -14.55 -18.88 -3.56
N ILE A 152 -15.01 -18.43 -2.39
CA ILE A 152 -14.36 -18.75 -1.10
C ILE A 152 -14.21 -20.25 -0.88
N GLU A 153 -15.24 -21.02 -1.24
CA GLU A 153 -15.29 -22.49 -1.13
C GLU A 153 -14.16 -23.19 -1.91
N ASN A 154 -13.73 -22.60 -3.02
CA ASN A 154 -12.68 -23.12 -3.89
C ASN A 154 -11.32 -22.45 -3.67
N GLY A 155 -11.23 -21.49 -2.73
CA GLY A 155 -10.07 -20.64 -2.51
C GLY A 155 -8.89 -21.30 -1.77
N GLY A 156 -8.95 -22.61 -1.51
CA GLY A 156 -7.89 -23.35 -0.83
C GLY A 156 -7.74 -23.05 0.67
N THR A 157 -8.65 -22.26 1.24
CA THR A 157 -8.64 -21.91 2.67
C THR A 157 -9.35 -22.92 3.55
N ASN A 158 -10.00 -23.93 2.97
CA ASN A 158 -10.92 -24.83 3.68
C ASN A 158 -12.05 -24.06 4.41
N ALA A 159 -12.53 -22.97 3.82
CA ALA A 159 -13.63 -22.18 4.36
C ALA A 159 -14.73 -22.04 3.30
N THR A 160 -15.99 -21.98 3.75
CA THR A 160 -17.16 -21.75 2.89
C THR A 160 -17.80 -20.37 3.11
N SER A 161 -17.23 -19.56 4.00
CA SER A 161 -17.71 -18.22 4.33
C SER A 161 -16.58 -17.20 4.40
N LEU A 162 -16.90 -15.92 4.19
CA LEU A 162 -15.92 -14.84 4.28
C LEU A 162 -15.26 -14.78 5.67
N LEU A 163 -16.04 -15.03 6.72
CA LEU A 163 -15.53 -15.06 8.09
C LEU A 163 -14.53 -16.21 8.28
N GLY A 164 -14.89 -17.42 7.86
CA GLY A 164 -13.99 -18.58 7.95
C GLY A 164 -12.71 -18.40 7.14
N ALA A 165 -12.79 -17.80 5.96
CA ALA A 165 -11.61 -17.49 5.15
C ALA A 165 -10.71 -16.48 5.86
N LYS A 166 -11.29 -15.41 6.44
CA LYS A 166 -10.53 -14.42 7.23
C LYS A 166 -9.83 -15.07 8.42
N THR A 167 -10.50 -15.96 9.14
CA THR A 167 -9.91 -16.70 10.27
C THR A 167 -8.78 -17.63 9.85
N ASN A 168 -8.95 -18.38 8.76
CA ASN A 168 -7.93 -19.32 8.28
C ASN A 168 -6.69 -18.59 7.74
N PHE A 169 -6.86 -17.36 7.22
CA PHE A 169 -5.74 -16.47 6.88
C PHE A 169 -5.19 -15.67 8.07
N GLY A 170 -5.82 -15.71 9.24
CA GLY A 170 -5.45 -14.89 10.39
C GLY A 170 -5.70 -13.39 10.21
N ILE A 171 -6.49 -12.99 9.21
CA ILE A 171 -6.85 -11.58 8.95
C ILE A 171 -7.73 -11.02 10.07
N ASP A 172 -8.52 -11.87 10.70
CA ASP A 172 -9.30 -11.56 11.90
C ASP A 172 -8.44 -11.16 13.10
N LYS A 173 -7.15 -11.54 13.11
CA LYS A 173 -6.18 -11.15 14.14
C LYS A 173 -5.40 -9.89 13.78
N ILE A 174 -5.56 -9.37 12.57
CA ILE A 174 -4.95 -8.10 12.17
C ILE A 174 -5.87 -7.00 12.68
N ASP A 175 -5.34 -6.16 13.55
CA ASP A 175 -6.02 -4.94 13.98
C ASP A 175 -6.07 -3.94 12.82
N ASN A 176 -7.15 -3.99 12.04
CA ASN A 176 -7.40 -3.12 10.89
C ASN A 176 -8.05 -1.79 11.31
N THR A 177 -7.67 -1.29 12.47
CA THR A 177 -8.05 0.06 12.91
C THR A 177 -7.34 1.07 12.02
N SER A 178 -8.10 2.01 11.43
CA SER A 178 -7.53 3.07 10.60
C SER A 178 -6.48 3.85 11.39
N ASP A 179 -5.47 4.40 10.71
CA ASP A 179 -4.39 5.13 11.40
C ASP A 179 -4.91 6.27 12.29
N LEU A 180 -6.04 6.89 11.91
CA LEU A 180 -6.72 7.92 12.72
C LEU A 180 -7.26 7.38 14.05
N ASN A 181 -7.72 6.13 14.07
CA ASN A 181 -8.31 5.49 15.25
C ASN A 181 -7.31 4.62 16.00
N LYS A 182 -6.07 4.49 15.51
CA LYS A 182 -5.05 3.65 16.12
C LYS A 182 -4.72 4.20 17.52
N PRO A 183 -4.90 3.39 18.58
CA PRO A 183 -4.64 3.86 19.94
C PRO A 183 -3.15 4.18 20.08
N LEU A 184 -2.85 5.34 20.67
CA LEU A 184 -1.48 5.64 21.10
C LEU A 184 -1.13 4.75 22.29
N SER A 185 0.14 4.34 22.37
CA SER A 185 0.60 3.58 23.53
C SER A 185 0.43 4.42 24.80
N ILE A 186 0.13 3.76 25.93
CA ILE A 186 0.01 4.42 27.24
C ILE A 186 1.30 5.20 27.56
N ALA A 187 2.48 4.63 27.24
CA ALA A 187 3.75 5.31 27.43
C ALA A 187 3.85 6.62 26.63
N THR A 188 3.39 6.62 25.37
CA THR A 188 3.35 7.82 24.53
C THR A 188 2.38 8.86 25.06
N VAL A 189 1.18 8.45 25.50
CA VAL A 189 0.18 9.36 26.06
C VAL A 189 0.69 9.99 27.36
N ASN A 190 1.34 9.21 28.22
CA ASN A 190 1.92 9.72 29.47
C ASN A 190 3.02 10.75 29.21
N GLU A 191 3.92 10.47 28.27
CA GLU A 191 4.99 11.40 27.89
C GLU A 191 4.43 12.68 27.25
N LEU A 192 3.44 12.56 26.35
CA LEU A 192 2.82 13.72 25.70
C LEU A 192 2.03 14.58 26.70
N SER A 193 1.32 13.94 27.64
CA SER A 193 0.56 14.64 28.70
C SER A 193 1.45 15.36 29.71
N SER A 194 2.73 14.99 29.78
CA SER A 194 3.72 15.64 30.64
C SER A 194 4.39 16.85 29.99
N LYS A 195 4.23 17.05 28.68
CA LYS A 195 4.78 18.21 27.97
C LYS A 195 3.93 19.46 28.22
N GLU A 196 4.60 20.59 28.39
CA GLU A 196 3.95 21.89 28.51
C GLU A 196 3.27 22.30 27.18
N ASN A 197 1.98 22.65 27.24
CA ASN A 197 1.27 23.17 26.08
C ASN A 197 1.79 24.54 25.66
N LEU A 198 2.09 24.72 24.37
CA LEU A 198 2.54 26.00 23.83
C LEU A 198 1.53 27.14 24.10
N SER A 199 0.24 26.82 24.09
CA SER A 199 -0.83 27.75 24.44
C SER A 199 -0.75 28.24 25.89
N ASN A 200 -0.11 27.51 26.79
CA ASN A 200 -0.01 27.84 28.20
C ASN A 200 1.22 28.73 28.50
N LYS A 201 2.10 28.96 27.52
CA LYS A 201 3.22 29.90 27.69
C LYS A 201 2.73 31.34 27.71
N SER A 202 3.03 32.05 28.79
CA SER A 202 2.77 33.48 28.92
C SER A 202 3.84 34.30 28.20
N THR A 203 3.37 35.31 27.48
CA THR A 203 4.22 36.32 26.83
C THR A 203 4.21 37.65 27.58
N SER A 204 3.36 37.82 28.60
CA SER A 204 3.22 39.05 29.39
C SER A 204 2.81 38.75 30.82
N ILE A 205 3.67 39.06 31.79
CA ILE A 205 3.36 38.94 33.23
C ILE A 205 2.21 39.88 33.64
N ILE A 206 2.09 41.05 32.99
CA ILE A 206 1.04 42.03 33.30
C ILE A 206 -0.34 41.47 32.95
N THR A 207 -0.44 40.79 31.80
CA THR A 207 -1.72 40.32 31.27
C THR A 207 -2.13 39.00 31.90
N ASP A 208 -1.17 38.08 32.07
CA ASP A 208 -1.45 36.71 32.50
C ASP A 208 -1.18 36.48 34.00
N GLY A 209 -0.76 37.50 34.74
CA GLY A 209 -0.26 37.35 36.12
C GLY A 209 -1.28 36.82 37.14
N ALA A 210 -2.58 36.82 36.80
CA ALA A 210 -3.64 36.22 37.62
C ALA A 210 -4.12 34.84 37.11
N SER A 211 -3.48 34.29 36.07
CA SER A 211 -3.87 33.01 35.48
C SER A 211 -3.18 31.85 36.18
N ASP A 212 -3.97 30.89 36.68
CA ASP A 212 -3.46 29.63 37.24
C ASP A 212 -3.12 28.59 36.15
N VAL A 213 -3.34 28.91 34.87
CA VAL A 213 -3.12 28.01 33.73
C VAL A 213 -1.87 28.39 32.94
N LYS A 214 -1.46 29.65 32.98
CA LYS A 214 -0.34 30.18 32.20
C LYS A 214 0.97 30.09 32.98
N TYR A 215 2.04 29.69 32.29
CA TYR A 215 3.41 29.69 32.83
C TYR A 215 4.21 30.88 32.29
N PRO A 216 4.84 31.71 33.13
CA PRO A 216 5.73 32.78 32.70
C PRO A 216 6.88 32.29 31.82
N SER A 217 7.18 33.00 30.73
CA SER A 217 8.44 32.80 30.02
C SER A 217 9.54 33.68 30.62
N VAL A 218 10.80 33.25 30.50
CA VAL A 218 11.97 34.04 30.97
C VAL A 218 11.95 35.46 30.40
N LYS A 219 11.52 35.63 29.14
CA LYS A 219 11.40 36.95 28.52
C LYS A 219 10.32 37.82 29.17
N SER A 220 9.12 37.28 29.41
CA SER A 220 8.04 38.09 30.01
C SER A 220 8.37 38.54 31.43
N VAL A 221 9.03 37.68 32.22
CA VAL A 221 9.56 38.03 33.54
C VAL A 221 10.62 39.12 33.41
N LYS A 222 11.57 38.96 32.49
CA LYS A 222 12.64 39.93 32.28
C LYS A 222 12.10 41.31 31.89
N ASP A 223 11.22 41.37 30.91
CA ASP A 223 10.63 42.63 30.45
C ASP A 223 9.88 43.34 31.60
N TYR A 224 9.13 42.59 32.42
CA TYR A 224 8.45 43.14 33.60
C TYR A 224 9.42 43.73 34.62
N VAL A 225 10.46 42.97 34.98
CA VAL A 225 11.46 43.41 35.96
C VAL A 225 12.24 44.62 35.46
N ASP A 226 12.68 44.61 34.19
CA ASP A 226 13.43 45.71 33.58
C ASP A 226 12.55 46.99 33.52
N ALA A 227 11.26 46.87 33.24
CA ALA A 227 10.31 47.99 33.26
C ALA A 227 10.11 48.56 34.67
N SER A 228 9.94 47.70 35.69
CA SER A 228 9.85 48.14 37.09
C SER A 228 11.14 48.84 37.55
N ALA A 229 12.31 48.28 37.25
CA ALA A 229 13.60 48.87 37.60
C ALA A 229 13.81 50.24 36.95
N THR A 230 13.46 50.37 35.66
CA THR A 230 13.53 51.64 34.92
C THR A 230 12.61 52.70 35.54
N SER A 231 11.40 52.31 35.96
CA SER A 231 10.43 53.20 36.60
C SER A 231 10.95 53.71 37.95
N SER A 232 11.50 52.83 38.80
CA SER A 232 12.10 53.21 40.07
C SER A 232 13.33 54.11 39.91
N SER A 233 14.18 53.84 38.92
CA SER A 233 15.34 54.68 38.60
C SER A 233 14.92 56.09 38.18
N THR A 234 13.87 56.21 37.35
CA THR A 234 13.31 57.49 36.91
C THR A 234 12.71 58.29 38.08
N ALA A 235 11.98 57.61 38.97
CA ALA A 235 11.42 58.22 40.17
C ALA A 235 12.53 58.74 41.11
N LEU A 236 13.60 57.95 41.31
CA LEU A 236 14.75 58.36 42.10
C LEU A 236 15.51 59.55 41.47
N ALA A 237 15.71 59.55 40.15
CA ALA A 237 16.35 60.68 39.48
C ALA A 237 15.51 61.97 39.64
N SER A 238 14.20 61.86 39.56
CA SER A 238 13.26 62.98 39.79
C SER A 238 13.31 63.46 41.24
N GLU A 239 13.38 62.55 42.20
CA GLU A 239 13.57 62.86 43.62
C GLU A 239 14.86 63.62 43.86
N VAL A 240 15.98 63.10 43.36
CA VAL A 240 17.30 63.73 43.48
C VAL A 240 17.25 65.14 42.88
N SER A 241 16.70 65.31 41.68
CA SER A 241 16.57 66.64 41.07
C SER A 241 15.74 67.60 41.91
N ARG A 242 14.61 67.14 42.48
CA ARG A 242 13.77 67.96 43.34
C ARG A 242 14.47 68.34 44.63
N ALA A 243 15.13 67.37 45.29
CA ALA A 243 15.88 67.56 46.52
C ALA A 243 17.04 68.54 46.32
N THR A 244 17.86 68.34 45.27
CA THR A 244 18.96 69.25 44.92
C THR A 244 18.46 70.67 44.67
N THR A 245 17.31 70.83 43.98
CA THR A 245 16.72 72.16 43.74
C THR A 245 16.26 72.82 45.06
N ALA A 246 15.61 72.07 45.95
CA ALA A 246 15.15 72.57 47.23
C ALA A 246 16.30 72.84 48.22
N GLU A 247 17.42 72.14 48.11
CA GLU A 247 18.61 72.36 48.93
C GLU A 247 19.38 73.59 48.47
N ALA A 248 19.40 73.88 47.16
CA ALA A 248 20.03 75.08 46.61
C ALA A 248 19.39 76.39 47.12
N THR A 249 18.17 76.37 47.66
CA THR A 249 17.51 77.56 48.24
C THR A 249 17.79 77.77 49.73
N LYS A 250 18.46 76.82 50.40
CA LYS A 250 18.80 76.91 51.82
C LYS A 250 20.02 77.80 52.04
N GLU A 251 20.10 78.44 53.21
CA GLU A 251 21.29 79.16 53.66
C GLU A 251 22.48 78.19 53.77
N ALA A 252 23.61 78.54 53.16
CA ALA A 252 24.84 77.77 53.18
C ALA A 252 25.86 78.43 54.11
N LEU A 253 26.75 77.65 54.73
CA LEU A 253 27.78 78.23 55.61
C LEU A 253 28.62 79.32 54.92
N ALA A 254 28.83 79.18 53.61
CA ALA A 254 29.53 80.16 52.78
C ALA A 254 28.76 81.49 52.59
N ASN A 255 27.43 81.48 52.66
CA ASN A 255 26.62 82.71 52.55
C ASN A 255 26.22 83.29 53.92
N LYS A 256 26.58 82.66 55.03
CA LYS A 256 26.39 83.25 56.37
C LYS A 256 27.41 84.36 56.63
N SER A 257 26.96 85.54 57.05
CA SER A 257 27.89 86.58 57.53
C SER A 257 28.43 86.22 58.91
N THR A 258 29.72 86.45 59.13
CA THR A 258 30.37 86.28 60.44
C THR A 258 30.92 87.60 60.98
N ASN A 259 30.95 88.65 60.15
CA ASN A 259 31.45 89.97 60.53
C ASN A 259 30.70 91.06 59.72
N LEU A 260 29.83 91.80 60.40
CA LEU A 260 29.04 92.87 59.75
C LEU A 260 29.89 94.02 59.22
N THR A 261 31.09 94.25 59.77
CA THR A 261 31.98 95.32 59.30
C THR A 261 32.62 94.96 57.96
N ALA A 262 33.02 93.69 57.80
CA ALA A 262 33.60 93.20 56.55
C ALA A 262 32.54 92.96 55.47
N ASP A 263 31.38 92.44 55.87
CA ASP A 263 30.35 92.01 54.94
C ASP A 263 29.27 93.08 54.68
N GLY A 264 29.35 94.26 55.32
CA GLY A 264 28.27 95.25 55.35
C GLY A 264 27.80 95.81 54.00
N ALA A 265 28.56 95.61 52.92
CA ALA A 265 28.17 95.96 51.55
C ALA A 265 27.61 94.77 50.74
N SER A 266 27.60 93.56 51.30
CA SER A 266 27.21 92.33 50.60
C SER A 266 25.70 92.10 50.63
N ASP A 267 25.10 92.05 49.44
CA ASP A 267 23.70 91.64 49.24
C ASP A 267 23.52 90.11 49.13
N ALA A 268 24.62 89.37 49.03
CA ALA A 268 24.62 87.91 48.87
C ALA A 268 24.70 87.15 50.21
N LYS A 269 25.01 87.83 51.32
CA LYS A 269 25.20 87.20 52.63
C LYS A 269 23.89 87.24 53.45
N TYR A 270 23.59 86.16 54.16
CA TYR A 270 22.44 85.99 55.06
C TYR A 270 22.81 86.22 56.54
N PRO A 271 21.94 86.88 57.33
CA PRO A 271 20.82 87.73 56.86
C PRO A 271 21.38 88.89 56.02
N SER A 272 20.55 89.60 55.24
CA SER A 272 20.98 90.70 54.35
C SER A 272 21.68 91.81 55.13
N VAL A 273 22.99 91.63 55.36
CA VAL A 273 23.81 92.44 56.26
C VAL A 273 23.87 93.89 55.82
N LYS A 274 23.73 94.15 54.52
CA LYS A 274 23.56 95.50 53.99
C LYS A 274 22.32 96.18 54.54
N SER A 275 21.17 95.51 54.57
CA SER A 275 19.94 96.09 55.14
C SER A 275 20.05 96.35 56.64
N VAL A 276 20.74 95.46 57.37
CA VAL A 276 21.01 95.65 58.81
C VAL A 276 21.94 96.84 59.03
N LYS A 277 23.00 96.97 58.22
CA LYS A 277 23.97 98.05 58.31
C LYS A 277 23.34 99.40 57.95
N ASP A 278 22.60 99.47 56.85
CA ASP A 278 21.89 100.69 56.41
C ASP A 278 20.91 101.18 57.50
N TYR A 279 20.18 100.27 58.15
CA TYR A 279 19.28 100.62 59.27
C TYR A 279 20.02 101.16 60.50
N VAL A 280 21.11 100.49 60.90
CA VAL A 280 21.94 100.91 62.05
C VAL A 280 22.59 102.26 61.80
N ASP A 281 23.13 102.49 60.60
CA ASP A 281 23.75 103.76 60.22
C ASP A 281 22.75 104.91 60.19
N ALA A 282 21.55 104.70 59.64
CA ALA A 282 20.49 105.69 59.63
C ALA A 282 20.03 106.07 61.05
N SER A 283 19.95 105.07 61.95
CA SER A 283 19.63 105.27 63.36
C SER A 283 20.73 106.04 64.10
N ALA A 284 22.01 105.67 63.90
CA ALA A 284 23.15 106.37 64.49
C ALA A 284 23.25 107.83 64.00
N THR A 285 23.00 108.06 62.71
CA THR A 285 22.95 109.41 62.12
C THR A 285 21.84 110.23 62.76
N SER A 286 20.63 109.67 62.89
CA SER A 286 19.48 110.34 63.52
C SER A 286 19.74 110.70 64.99
N SER A 287 20.36 109.79 65.76
CA SER A 287 20.75 110.07 67.15
C SER A 287 21.82 111.15 67.25
N SER A 288 22.81 111.16 66.33
CA SER A 288 23.84 112.20 66.30
C SER A 288 23.27 113.58 65.99
N THR A 289 22.28 113.66 65.09
CA THR A 289 21.58 114.92 64.79
C THR A 289 20.74 115.42 65.96
N ALA A 290 20.15 114.51 66.76
CA ALA A 290 19.38 114.87 67.95
C ALA A 290 20.23 115.32 69.14
N LEU A 291 21.48 114.84 69.25
CA LEU A 291 22.44 115.32 70.27
C LEU A 291 23.09 116.67 69.89
N ALA A 292 23.09 117.01 68.60
CA ALA A 292 23.66 118.25 68.06
C ALA A 292 22.66 119.42 67.99
N SER A 293 21.38 119.17 68.28
CA SER A 293 20.27 120.14 68.37
C SER A 293 19.92 120.45 69.82
#